data_AF-A0A178ZH47-F1
#
_entry.id   AF-A0A178ZH47-F1
#
_cell.length_a   1.000
_cell.length_b   1.000
_cell.length_c   1.000
_cell.angle_alpha   90.00
_cell.angle_beta   90.00
_cell.angle_gamma   90.00
#
_symmetry.space_group_name_H-M   'P 1'
#
loop_
_entity.id
_entity.type
_entity.pdbx_description
1 polymer ?
#
loop_
_entity_poly.entity_id
_entity_poly.type
_entity_poly.pdbx_seq_one_letter_code
_entity_poly.pdbx_strand_id
1 'polypeptide(L)'
;MSSSSSTVAFFGATGGVTNAILVHTLKAGYKASALVRTPQKLRDQLLAQGLSSETLDNLTIVQGNALDVAAVRRTLSSPTAGGLPAVVVTGLGGTPRLQFNWRHPFQIAGLDNPHICATAAQTLLAAMGEIYAENPALRATTDQKPLLAFVSTTGITRGPEDVPFFIRFLYHQILTVPHVDKRRMEDLYRGDAASADPVFRNVVGVRPTLLSGGADYRDAAGLDKIRSGTEAKPACGYVIKRADVGAWVYENVVGEALQGRKGRWEGEMVSLTS
;
A
#
# COMPACT_ATOMS: atom_id res chain seq x y z
N MET A 1 25.10 11.98 14.81
CA MET A 1 23.89 11.49 15.50
C MET A 1 23.51 10.18 14.85
N SER A 2 23.62 9.07 15.59
CA SER A 2 23.30 7.73 15.10
C SER A 2 21.79 7.64 14.84
N SER A 3 21.34 7.82 13.60
CA SER A 3 19.94 7.58 13.27
C SER A 3 19.67 6.09 13.49
N SER A 4 18.77 5.77 14.42
CA SER A 4 18.07 4.49 14.39
C SER A 4 17.56 4.30 12.95
N SER A 5 18.09 3.31 12.24
CA SER A 5 17.87 3.08 10.81
C SER A 5 16.43 2.59 10.59
N SER A 6 15.44 3.48 10.74
CA SER A 6 14.04 3.21 10.50
C SER A 6 13.88 2.65 9.10
N THR A 7 13.29 1.46 9.01
CA THR A 7 13.09 0.76 7.74
C THR A 7 11.61 0.71 7.37
N VAL A 8 11.33 0.70 6.07
CA VAL A 8 9.98 0.50 5.52
C VAL A 8 9.87 -0.88 4.87
N ALA A 9 8.80 -1.63 5.16
CA ALA A 9 8.51 -2.89 4.48
C ALA A 9 7.45 -2.69 3.38
N PHE A 10 7.69 -3.26 2.20
CA PHE A 10 6.84 -3.08 1.02
C PHE A 10 6.26 -4.41 0.51
N PHE A 11 4.96 -4.42 0.29
CA PHE A 11 4.21 -5.51 -0.33
C PHE A 11 3.54 -5.01 -1.62
N GLY A 12 3.86 -5.65 -2.75
CA GLY A 12 3.40 -5.17 -4.07
C GLY A 12 4.30 -4.09 -4.69
N ALA A 13 5.58 -4.04 -4.31
CA ALA A 13 6.55 -3.04 -4.77
C ALA A 13 6.80 -2.98 -6.30
N THR A 14 6.28 -3.92 -7.07
CA THR A 14 6.36 -3.91 -8.56
C THR A 14 5.16 -3.21 -9.22
N GLY A 15 4.12 -2.89 -8.45
CA GLY A 15 2.96 -2.11 -8.90
C GLY A 15 3.28 -0.61 -8.84
N GLY A 16 2.82 0.17 -9.82
CA GLY A 16 3.32 1.53 -10.04
C GLY A 16 3.18 2.49 -8.85
N VAL A 17 2.11 2.41 -8.05
CA VAL A 17 1.96 3.26 -6.86
C VAL A 17 2.98 2.89 -5.79
N THR A 18 3.00 1.63 -5.35
CA THR A 18 3.94 1.16 -4.32
C THR A 18 5.40 1.28 -4.76
N ASN A 19 5.66 1.09 -6.05
CA ASN A 19 6.98 1.28 -6.63
C ASN A 19 7.44 2.74 -6.52
N ALA A 20 6.57 3.71 -6.84
CA ALA A 20 6.88 5.13 -6.66
C ALA A 20 7.17 5.46 -5.17
N ILE A 21 6.38 4.95 -4.22
CA ILE A 21 6.64 5.13 -2.78
C ILE A 21 8.02 4.57 -2.40
N LEU A 22 8.35 3.37 -2.88
CA LEU A 22 9.66 2.75 -2.65
C LEU A 22 10.78 3.61 -3.22
N VAL A 23 10.64 4.12 -4.44
CA VAL A 23 11.65 4.99 -5.07
C VAL A 23 11.89 6.24 -4.23
N HIS A 24 10.82 6.94 -3.81
CA HIS A 24 10.97 8.12 -2.96
C HIS A 24 11.62 7.79 -1.61
N THR A 25 11.28 6.65 -1.01
CA THR A 25 11.87 6.16 0.25
C THR A 25 13.38 5.95 0.10
N LEU A 26 13.81 5.26 -0.97
CA LEU A 26 15.23 4.98 -1.22
C LEU A 26 16.01 6.25 -1.57
N LYS A 27 15.43 7.14 -2.38
CA LYS A 27 16.06 8.43 -2.74
C LYS A 27 16.26 9.35 -1.54
N ALA A 28 15.45 9.21 -0.52
CA ALA A 28 15.62 9.92 0.75
C ALA A 28 16.64 9.26 1.71
N GLY A 29 17.29 8.17 1.28
CA GLY A 29 18.36 7.50 2.03
C GLY A 29 17.85 6.54 3.10
N TYR A 30 16.55 6.22 3.13
CA TYR A 30 16.01 5.25 4.08
C TYR A 30 16.15 3.82 3.57
N LYS A 31 16.30 2.89 4.52
CA LYS A 31 16.30 1.46 4.20
C LYS A 31 14.89 0.98 3.89
N ALA A 32 14.81 -0.01 3.00
CA ALA A 32 13.57 -0.67 2.64
C ALA A 32 13.73 -2.19 2.54
N SER A 33 12.71 -2.93 2.90
CA SER A 33 12.55 -4.34 2.52
C SER A 33 11.36 -4.49 1.58
N ALA A 34 11.48 -5.32 0.54
CA ALA A 34 10.40 -5.54 -0.42
C ALA A 34 10.17 -7.03 -0.67
N LEU A 35 8.95 -7.49 -0.43
CA LEU A 35 8.53 -8.85 -0.80
C LEU A 35 8.03 -8.87 -2.24
N VAL A 36 8.73 -9.62 -3.09
CA VAL A 36 8.37 -9.73 -4.51
C VAL A 36 8.45 -11.16 -5.01
N ARG A 37 7.58 -11.49 -5.97
CA ARG A 37 7.58 -12.79 -6.66
C ARG A 37 8.78 -12.97 -7.58
N THR A 38 9.22 -11.89 -8.21
CA THR A 38 10.30 -11.88 -9.21
C THR A 38 11.28 -10.77 -8.88
N PRO A 39 12.37 -11.05 -8.14
CA PRO A 39 13.36 -10.05 -7.73
C PRO A 39 13.95 -9.24 -8.88
N GLN A 40 14.29 -9.90 -9.99
CA GLN A 40 14.89 -9.25 -11.15
C GLN A 40 13.97 -8.18 -11.75
N LYS A 41 12.66 -8.46 -11.82
CA LYS A 41 11.67 -7.48 -12.29
C LYS A 41 11.70 -6.19 -11.49
N LEU A 42 11.79 -6.28 -10.16
CA LEU A 42 11.88 -5.09 -9.32
C LEU A 42 13.20 -4.35 -9.57
N ARG A 43 14.33 -5.05 -9.66
CA ARG A 43 15.62 -4.44 -9.96
C ARG A 43 15.62 -3.71 -11.29
N ASP A 44 15.14 -4.36 -12.35
CA ASP A 44 15.05 -3.76 -13.69
C ASP A 44 14.17 -2.50 -13.68
N GLN A 45 13.02 -2.56 -13.00
CA GLN A 45 12.13 -1.40 -12.86
C GLN A 45 12.83 -0.23 -12.16
N LEU A 46 13.58 -0.47 -11.08
CA LEU A 46 14.26 0.58 -10.33
C LEU A 46 15.45 1.16 -11.12
N LEU A 47 16.23 0.31 -11.80
CA LEU A 47 17.34 0.75 -12.66
C LEU A 47 16.84 1.59 -13.85
N ALA A 48 15.76 1.17 -14.51
CA ALA A 48 15.15 1.92 -15.62
C ALA A 48 14.64 3.31 -15.20
N GLN A 49 14.32 3.48 -13.91
CA GLN A 49 13.95 4.76 -13.31
C GLN A 49 15.16 5.62 -12.92
N GLY A 50 16.39 5.11 -13.09
CA GLY A 50 17.62 5.86 -12.84
C GLY A 50 18.11 5.82 -11.39
N LEU A 51 17.72 4.80 -10.61
CA LEU A 51 18.31 4.59 -9.28
C LEU A 51 19.74 4.04 -9.44
N SER A 52 20.68 4.61 -8.70
CA SER A 52 22.08 4.14 -8.67
C SER A 52 22.20 2.85 -7.85
N SER A 53 23.28 2.09 -8.08
CA SER A 53 23.61 0.91 -7.25
C SER A 53 23.70 1.26 -5.76
N GLU A 54 24.31 2.39 -5.42
CA GLU A 54 24.40 2.91 -4.05
C GLU A 54 23.02 3.12 -3.41
N THR A 55 22.05 3.61 -4.18
CA THR A 55 20.66 3.77 -3.71
C THR A 55 20.00 2.41 -3.47
N LEU A 56 20.33 1.42 -4.30
CA LEU A 56 19.79 0.06 -4.20
C LEU A 56 20.42 -0.75 -3.06
N ASP A 57 21.58 -0.36 -2.54
CA ASP A 57 22.18 -0.99 -1.35
C ASP A 57 21.32 -0.80 -0.10
N ASN A 58 20.45 0.22 -0.09
CA ASN A 58 19.44 0.43 0.95
C ASN A 58 18.20 -0.49 0.81
N LEU A 59 18.10 -1.27 -0.26
CA LEU A 59 16.96 -2.15 -0.54
C LEU A 59 17.31 -3.63 -0.31
N THR A 60 16.60 -4.24 0.64
CA THR A 60 16.59 -5.70 0.81
C THR A 60 15.43 -6.31 0.03
N ILE A 61 15.73 -7.12 -0.98
CA ILE A 61 14.70 -7.80 -1.79
C ILE A 61 14.50 -9.23 -1.25
N VAL A 62 13.30 -9.51 -0.75
CA VAL A 62 12.90 -10.85 -0.30
C VAL A 62 12.08 -11.50 -1.40
N GLN A 63 12.54 -12.65 -1.90
CA GLN A 63 11.76 -13.44 -2.84
C GLN A 63 10.68 -14.25 -2.11
N GLY A 64 9.44 -14.15 -2.57
CA GLY A 64 8.35 -14.94 -2.03
C GLY A 64 6.98 -14.46 -2.49
N ASN A 65 5.95 -14.97 -1.82
CA ASN A 65 4.55 -14.64 -2.09
C ASN A 65 3.94 -13.92 -0.89
N ALA A 66 3.20 -12.84 -1.12
CA ALA A 66 2.51 -12.10 -0.06
C ALA A 66 1.35 -12.88 0.58
N LEU A 67 1.01 -14.05 0.02
CA LEU A 67 0.06 -14.99 0.61
C LEU A 67 0.72 -16.04 1.53
N ASP A 68 2.05 -16.07 1.58
CA ASP A 68 2.82 -16.95 2.47
C ASP A 68 3.25 -16.18 3.72
N VAL A 69 2.74 -16.60 4.88
CA VAL A 69 3.04 -15.99 6.19
C VAL A 69 4.54 -15.99 6.46
N ALA A 70 5.26 -17.07 6.14
CA ALA A 70 6.69 -17.15 6.41
C ALA A 70 7.49 -16.12 5.58
N ALA A 71 7.11 -15.91 4.32
CA ALA A 71 7.73 -14.89 3.47
C ALA A 71 7.43 -13.46 3.95
N VAL A 72 6.19 -13.22 4.40
CA VAL A 72 5.79 -11.93 4.99
C VAL A 72 6.60 -11.66 6.27
N ARG A 73 6.69 -12.63 7.18
CA ARG A 73 7.49 -12.53 8.41
C ARG A 73 8.96 -12.22 8.13
N ARG A 74 9.60 -12.97 7.23
CA ARG A 74 10.98 -12.69 6.82
C ARG A 74 11.16 -11.25 6.35
N THR A 75 10.21 -10.72 5.59
CA THR A 75 10.26 -9.34 5.06
C THR A 75 10.13 -8.29 6.17
N LEU A 76 9.26 -8.53 7.15
CA LEU A 76 9.07 -7.67 8.31
C LEU A 76 10.29 -7.68 9.26
N SER A 77 11.04 -8.78 9.31
CA SER A 77 12.25 -8.91 10.15
C SER A 77 13.55 -8.56 9.41
N SER A 78 13.53 -8.40 8.08
CA SER A 78 14.73 -8.49 7.23
C SER A 78 15.82 -7.41 7.39
N PRO A 79 15.57 -6.18 7.89
CA PRO A 79 16.63 -5.16 7.94
C PRO A 79 16.95 -4.59 9.32
N THR A 80 16.12 -4.86 10.33
CA THR A 80 16.24 -4.28 11.67
C THR A 80 16.69 -5.36 12.64
N ALA A 81 17.97 -5.34 13.03
CA ALA A 81 18.48 -6.20 14.10
C ALA A 81 17.69 -5.95 15.38
N GLY A 82 16.68 -6.79 15.64
CA GLY A 82 15.85 -6.75 16.85
C GLY A 82 14.59 -5.88 16.80
N GLY A 83 14.11 -5.43 15.64
CA GLY A 83 12.92 -4.55 15.57
C GLY A 83 12.00 -4.78 14.37
N LEU A 84 10.82 -4.18 14.41
CA LEU A 84 9.87 -4.10 13.30
C LEU A 84 10.17 -2.88 12.39
N PRO A 85 9.69 -2.86 11.14
CA PRO A 85 9.75 -1.66 10.33
C PRO A 85 8.95 -0.53 10.97
N ALA A 86 9.34 0.71 10.72
CA ALA A 86 8.58 1.88 11.19
C ALA A 86 7.25 2.01 10.43
N VAL A 87 7.24 1.61 9.15
CA VAL A 87 6.08 1.68 8.27
C VAL A 87 5.99 0.41 7.43
N VAL A 88 4.78 -0.11 7.29
CA VAL A 88 4.44 -1.16 6.32
C VAL A 88 3.59 -0.56 5.22
N VAL A 89 4.03 -0.71 3.97
CA VAL A 89 3.32 -0.22 2.79
C VAL A 89 2.81 -1.42 1.98
N THR A 90 1.51 -1.47 1.71
CA THR A 90 0.91 -2.52 0.86
C THR A 90 0.09 -1.93 -0.28
N GLY A 91 0.38 -2.35 -1.50
CA GLY A 91 -0.40 -1.99 -2.68
C GLY A 91 -0.57 -3.18 -3.60
N LEU A 92 -1.02 -4.29 -3.02
CA LEU A 92 -1.35 -5.50 -3.77
C LEU A 92 -2.66 -5.31 -4.55
N GLY A 93 -2.71 -5.91 -5.73
CA GLY A 93 -3.87 -5.93 -6.59
C GLY A 93 -3.80 -7.13 -7.53
N GLY A 94 -4.97 -7.60 -7.97
CA GLY A 94 -5.06 -8.66 -8.97
C GLY A 94 -4.67 -8.14 -10.35
N THR A 95 -4.08 -9.01 -11.17
CA THR A 95 -3.82 -8.71 -12.57
C THR A 95 -5.14 -8.78 -13.33
N PRO A 96 -5.54 -7.75 -14.09
CA PRO A 96 -6.74 -7.83 -14.93
C PRO A 96 -6.62 -8.99 -15.91
N ARG A 97 -7.67 -9.81 -16.00
CA ARG A 97 -7.81 -10.86 -17.02
C ARG A 97 -9.10 -10.63 -17.78
N LEU A 98 -9.02 -10.62 -19.10
CA LEU A 98 -10.23 -10.60 -19.92
C LEU A 98 -10.95 -11.94 -19.73
N GLN A 99 -12.20 -11.88 -19.31
CA GLN A 99 -13.04 -13.05 -19.13
C GLN A 99 -14.38 -12.75 -19.77
N PHE A 100 -14.87 -13.67 -20.60
CA PHE A 100 -16.16 -13.54 -21.25
C PHE A 100 -17.18 -14.45 -20.55
N ASN A 101 -18.20 -13.86 -19.95
CA ASN A 101 -19.27 -14.59 -19.27
C ASN A 101 -20.61 -14.31 -19.94
N TRP A 102 -21.20 -15.32 -20.59
CA TRP A 102 -22.48 -15.21 -21.28
C TRP A 102 -23.66 -14.79 -20.37
N ARG A 103 -23.59 -15.12 -19.07
CA ARG A 103 -24.62 -14.73 -18.08
C ARG A 103 -24.47 -13.30 -17.57
N HIS A 104 -23.29 -12.71 -17.73
CA HIS A 104 -22.96 -11.34 -17.33
C HIS A 104 -22.20 -10.64 -18.45
N PRO A 105 -22.86 -10.29 -19.57
CA PRO A 105 -22.19 -9.81 -20.79
C PRO A 105 -21.42 -8.50 -20.60
N PHE A 106 -21.70 -7.75 -19.53
CA PHE A 106 -21.01 -6.51 -19.18
C PHE A 106 -19.80 -6.72 -18.24
N GLN A 107 -19.57 -7.93 -17.73
CA GLN A 107 -18.42 -8.28 -16.90
C GLN A 107 -17.31 -8.91 -17.76
N ILE A 108 -16.67 -8.07 -18.58
CA ILE A 108 -15.61 -8.49 -19.52
C ILE A 108 -14.20 -8.55 -18.90
N ALA A 109 -14.06 -8.09 -17.66
CA ALA A 109 -12.80 -8.05 -16.92
C ALA A 109 -12.94 -8.80 -15.58
N GLY A 110 -12.19 -9.88 -15.44
CA GLY A 110 -11.97 -10.61 -14.19
C GLY A 110 -10.59 -10.33 -13.60
N LEU A 111 -10.32 -10.95 -12.45
CA LEU A 111 -9.01 -10.95 -11.81
C LEU A 111 -8.42 -12.36 -11.83
N ASP A 112 -7.10 -12.45 -11.95
CA ASP A 112 -6.35 -13.70 -11.80
C ASP A 112 -6.57 -14.36 -10.42
N ASN A 113 -6.66 -13.53 -9.38
CA ASN A 113 -7.11 -13.93 -8.05
C ASN A 113 -8.09 -12.87 -7.51
N PRO A 114 -9.40 -13.18 -7.41
CA PRO A 114 -10.42 -12.22 -7.00
C PRO A 114 -10.40 -11.88 -5.51
N HIS A 115 -9.57 -12.54 -4.71
CA HIS A 115 -9.48 -12.35 -3.25
C HIS A 115 -8.06 -12.00 -2.78
N ILE A 116 -7.18 -11.61 -3.71
CA ILE A 116 -5.76 -11.39 -3.42
C ILE A 116 -5.54 -10.31 -2.35
N CYS A 117 -6.33 -9.25 -2.35
CA CYS A 117 -6.14 -8.15 -1.40
C CYS A 117 -6.57 -8.58 0.00
N ALA A 118 -7.75 -9.18 0.13
CA ALA A 118 -8.24 -9.66 1.42
C ALA A 118 -7.37 -10.79 1.98
N THR A 119 -6.97 -11.77 1.17
CA THR A 119 -6.09 -12.86 1.63
C THR A 119 -4.73 -12.32 2.06
N ALA A 120 -4.11 -11.42 1.28
CA ALA A 120 -2.84 -10.83 1.69
C ALA A 120 -2.94 -10.00 2.97
N ALA A 121 -4.07 -9.31 3.19
CA ALA A 121 -4.31 -8.62 4.46
C ALA A 121 -4.40 -9.58 5.64
N GLN A 122 -5.10 -10.71 5.48
CA GLN A 122 -5.15 -11.77 6.51
C GLN A 122 -3.74 -12.32 6.78
N THR A 123 -2.97 -12.64 5.73
CA THR A 123 -1.60 -13.12 5.86
C THR A 123 -0.72 -12.11 6.60
N LEU A 124 -0.86 -10.81 6.30
CA LEU A 124 -0.09 -9.76 6.97
C LEU A 124 -0.45 -9.64 8.46
N LEU A 125 -1.74 -9.64 8.79
CA LEU A 125 -2.20 -9.59 10.19
C LEU A 125 -1.74 -10.84 10.96
N ALA A 126 -1.85 -12.02 10.36
CA ALA A 126 -1.38 -13.27 10.96
C ALA A 126 0.14 -13.26 11.21
N ALA A 127 0.92 -12.81 10.21
CA ALA A 127 2.36 -12.68 10.33
C ALA A 127 2.77 -11.74 11.47
N MET A 128 2.11 -10.59 11.61
CA MET A 128 2.35 -9.68 12.74
C MET A 128 2.00 -10.33 14.08
N GLY A 129 0.86 -11.03 14.16
CA GLY A 129 0.46 -11.77 15.35
C GLY A 129 1.48 -12.83 15.79
N GLU A 130 2.00 -13.62 14.83
CA GLU A 130 3.05 -14.61 15.09
C GLU A 130 4.36 -13.95 15.58
N ILE A 131 4.79 -12.85 14.96
CA ILE A 131 6.00 -12.12 15.38
C ILE A 131 5.87 -11.65 16.82
N TYR A 132 4.70 -11.14 17.21
CA TYR A 132 4.44 -10.69 18.57
C TYR A 132 4.30 -11.82 19.58
N ALA A 133 3.75 -12.97 19.18
CA ALA A 133 3.69 -14.15 20.03
C ALA A 133 5.09 -14.67 20.37
N GLU A 134 6.01 -14.64 19.40
CA GLU A 134 7.41 -15.02 19.59
C GLU A 134 8.25 -13.94 20.30
N ASN A 135 7.86 -12.66 20.15
CA ASN A 135 8.58 -11.52 20.71
C ASN A 135 7.62 -10.59 21.49
N PRO A 136 7.12 -10.99 22.67
CA PRO A 136 6.15 -10.19 23.43
C PRO A 136 6.63 -8.77 23.79
N ALA A 137 7.94 -8.55 23.87
CA ALA A 137 8.52 -7.23 24.13
C ALA A 137 8.17 -6.20 23.03
N LEU A 138 8.15 -6.62 21.75
CA LEU A 138 7.74 -5.77 20.63
C LEU A 138 6.26 -5.41 20.69
N ARG A 139 5.47 -6.22 21.40
CA ARG A 139 4.03 -6.05 21.53
C ARG A 139 3.64 -5.03 22.60
N ALA A 140 4.48 -4.88 23.61
CA ALA A 140 4.22 -4.08 24.81
C ALA A 140 4.35 -2.57 24.59
N THR A 141 5.00 -2.12 23.51
CA THR A 141 5.26 -0.71 23.25
C THR A 141 4.55 -0.26 21.98
N THR A 142 3.51 0.57 22.13
CA THR A 142 2.74 1.11 20.98
C THR A 142 3.63 1.86 20.00
N ASP A 143 4.68 2.54 20.49
CA ASP A 143 5.62 3.29 19.67
C ASP A 143 6.52 2.40 18.79
N GLN A 144 6.63 1.09 19.10
CA GLN A 144 7.36 0.13 18.27
C GLN A 144 6.48 -0.54 17.22
N LYS A 145 5.15 -0.37 17.29
CA LYS A 145 4.25 -0.95 16.28
C LYS A 145 4.35 -0.13 14.98
N PRO A 146 4.42 -0.81 13.81
CA PRO A 146 4.44 -0.12 12.53
C PRO A 146 3.17 0.67 12.27
N LEU A 147 3.30 1.77 11.52
CA LEU A 147 2.18 2.35 10.78
C LEU A 147 1.89 1.51 9.54
N LEU A 148 0.62 1.19 9.28
CA LEU A 148 0.22 0.55 8.02
C LEU A 148 -0.31 1.58 7.03
N ALA A 149 0.35 1.75 5.89
CA ALA A 149 -0.17 2.50 4.74
C ALA A 149 -0.59 1.51 3.65
N PHE A 150 -1.85 1.54 3.23
CA PHE A 150 -2.35 0.60 2.22
C PHE A 150 -3.08 1.28 1.07
N VAL A 151 -2.85 0.78 -0.15
CA VAL A 151 -3.51 1.29 -1.36
C VAL A 151 -4.82 0.55 -1.60
N SER A 152 -5.90 1.29 -1.53
CA SER A 152 -7.28 0.89 -1.77
C SER A 152 -7.81 1.53 -3.06
N THR A 153 -9.08 1.94 -3.11
CA THR A 153 -9.74 2.55 -4.28
C THR A 153 -10.90 3.44 -3.84
N THR A 154 -11.24 4.45 -4.65
CA THR A 154 -12.53 5.13 -4.52
C THR A 154 -13.69 4.23 -4.96
N GLY A 155 -14.93 4.60 -4.63
CA GLY A 155 -16.14 3.87 -5.01
C GLY A 155 -16.54 2.74 -4.05
N ILE A 156 -15.83 2.64 -2.91
CA ILE A 156 -16.14 1.68 -1.83
C ILE A 156 -16.34 2.35 -0.47
N THR A 157 -16.46 3.68 -0.46
CA THR A 157 -16.67 4.51 0.73
C THR A 157 -17.88 4.08 1.57
N ARG A 158 -17.79 4.32 2.88
CA ARG A 158 -18.90 4.18 3.84
C ARG A 158 -19.53 5.53 4.22
N GLY A 159 -18.89 6.62 3.82
CA GLY A 159 -19.34 7.99 4.04
C GLY A 159 -19.99 8.59 2.79
N PRO A 160 -19.88 9.91 2.60
CA PRO A 160 -20.26 10.56 1.35
C PRO A 160 -19.57 9.91 0.14
N GLU A 161 -20.24 10.00 -1.00
CA GLU A 161 -19.77 9.47 -2.27
C GLU A 161 -18.45 10.13 -2.70
N ASP A 162 -17.45 9.29 -2.97
CA ASP A 162 -16.08 9.68 -3.33
C ASP A 162 -15.81 9.58 -4.85
N VAL A 163 -16.85 9.29 -5.64
CA VAL A 163 -16.81 9.21 -7.11
C VAL A 163 -17.89 10.08 -7.77
N PRO A 164 -17.56 10.74 -8.91
CA PRO A 164 -18.56 11.44 -9.72
C PRO A 164 -19.67 10.51 -10.20
N PHE A 165 -20.91 11.03 -10.25
CA PHE A 165 -22.11 10.24 -10.57
C PHE A 165 -21.98 9.40 -11.86
N PHE A 166 -21.44 9.99 -12.94
CA PHE A 166 -21.32 9.33 -14.25
C PHE A 166 -20.35 8.13 -14.27
N ILE A 167 -19.37 8.09 -13.36
CA ILE A 167 -18.42 6.98 -13.27
C ILE A 167 -18.99 5.81 -12.45
N ARG A 168 -20.00 6.04 -11.61
CA ARG A 168 -20.58 5.02 -10.74
C ARG A 168 -21.05 3.80 -11.52
N PHE A 169 -21.69 4.01 -12.67
CA PHE A 169 -22.14 2.91 -13.51
C PHE A 169 -20.96 2.01 -13.94
N LEU A 170 -19.87 2.59 -14.43
CA LEU A 170 -18.66 1.87 -14.82
C LEU A 170 -18.06 1.10 -13.62
N TYR A 171 -17.99 1.77 -12.47
CA TYR A 171 -17.42 1.22 -11.23
C TYR A 171 -18.25 0.05 -10.67
N HIS A 172 -19.58 0.13 -10.75
CA HIS A 172 -20.46 -0.92 -10.23
C HIS A 172 -20.58 -2.12 -11.17
N GLN A 173 -20.36 -1.97 -12.47
CA GLN A 173 -20.49 -3.06 -13.44
C GLN A 173 -19.15 -3.77 -13.73
N ILE A 174 -18.05 -3.01 -13.87
CA ILE A 174 -16.75 -3.58 -14.27
C ILE A 174 -15.86 -3.88 -13.07
N LEU A 175 -15.96 -3.09 -11.99
CA LEU A 175 -15.05 -3.18 -10.85
C LEU A 175 -15.68 -3.81 -9.61
N THR A 176 -16.85 -4.46 -9.74
CA THR A 176 -17.56 -5.05 -8.60
C THR A 176 -16.69 -6.03 -7.81
N VAL A 177 -16.02 -6.95 -8.50
CA VAL A 177 -15.17 -7.97 -7.86
C VAL A 177 -13.94 -7.35 -7.17
N PRO A 178 -13.14 -6.50 -7.86
CA PRO A 178 -12.08 -5.73 -7.20
C PRO A 178 -12.56 -4.91 -5.99
N HIS A 179 -13.73 -4.26 -6.09
CA HIS A 179 -14.30 -3.45 -5.02
C HIS A 179 -14.70 -4.28 -3.81
N VAL A 180 -15.30 -5.45 -4.01
CA VAL A 180 -15.63 -6.36 -2.92
C VAL A 180 -14.35 -6.83 -2.19
N ASP A 181 -13.30 -7.18 -2.94
CA ASP A 181 -12.01 -7.58 -2.37
C ASP A 181 -11.34 -6.44 -1.60
N LYS A 182 -11.29 -5.23 -2.18
CA LYS A 182 -10.73 -4.05 -1.53
C LYS A 182 -11.53 -3.63 -0.29
N ARG A 183 -12.86 -3.74 -0.32
CA ARG A 183 -13.70 -3.51 0.86
C ARG A 183 -13.39 -4.50 1.97
N ARG A 184 -13.30 -5.80 1.67
CA ARG A 184 -12.92 -6.81 2.67
C ARG A 184 -11.53 -6.56 3.25
N MET A 185 -10.57 -6.16 2.42
CA MET A 185 -9.24 -5.75 2.88
C MET A 185 -9.32 -4.55 3.84
N GLU A 186 -10.09 -3.51 3.51
CA GLU A 186 -10.32 -2.37 4.41
C GLU A 186 -10.99 -2.78 5.73
N ASP A 187 -11.97 -3.68 5.67
CA ASP A 187 -12.69 -4.17 6.84
C ASP A 187 -11.75 -4.88 7.82
N LEU A 188 -10.79 -5.68 7.31
CA LEU A 188 -9.78 -6.36 8.13
C LEU A 188 -8.86 -5.37 8.83
N TYR A 189 -8.33 -4.38 8.10
CA TYR A 189 -7.42 -3.38 8.69
C TYR A 189 -8.13 -2.43 9.64
N ARG A 190 -9.38 -2.06 9.37
CA ARG A 190 -10.22 -1.31 10.32
C ARG A 190 -10.55 -2.15 11.54
N GLY A 191 -10.82 -3.44 11.36
CA GLY A 191 -11.07 -4.38 12.44
C GLY A 191 -9.87 -4.50 13.38
N ASP A 192 -8.65 -4.58 12.82
CA ASP A 192 -7.42 -4.50 13.60
C ASP A 192 -7.32 -3.18 14.37
N ALA A 193 -7.44 -2.04 13.68
CA ALA A 193 -7.31 -0.72 14.29
C ALA A 193 -8.35 -0.42 15.39
N ALA A 194 -9.54 -1.02 15.31
CA ALA A 194 -10.60 -0.89 16.31
C ALA A 194 -10.54 -1.97 17.41
N SER A 195 -9.66 -2.96 17.29
CA SER A 195 -9.52 -4.01 18.29
C SER A 195 -8.90 -3.47 19.58
N ALA A 196 -9.15 -4.16 20.70
CA ALA A 196 -8.52 -3.83 21.98
C ALA A 196 -6.99 -4.00 21.95
N ASP A 197 -6.49 -4.81 21.01
CA ASP A 197 -5.09 -5.18 20.92
C ASP A 197 -4.61 -5.17 19.44
N PRO A 198 -4.50 -3.98 18.81
CA PRO A 198 -4.19 -3.85 17.38
C PRO A 198 -2.74 -4.24 17.06
N VAL A 199 -2.49 -4.93 15.95
CA VAL A 199 -1.12 -5.33 15.54
C VAL A 199 -0.33 -4.17 14.94
N PHE A 200 -1.01 -3.18 14.36
CA PHE A 200 -0.43 -1.91 13.91
C PHE A 200 -0.73 -0.78 14.90
N ARG A 201 0.11 0.27 14.93
CA ARG A 201 -0.20 1.43 15.78
C ARG A 201 -1.41 2.20 15.27
N ASN A 202 -1.53 2.27 13.95
CA ASN A 202 -2.61 2.93 13.22
C ASN A 202 -2.55 2.52 11.75
N VAL A 203 -3.55 2.94 10.97
CA VAL A 203 -3.66 2.65 9.54
C VAL A 203 -3.91 3.93 8.72
N VAL A 204 -3.44 3.98 7.48
CA VAL A 204 -3.80 5.00 6.49
C VAL A 204 -4.22 4.29 5.22
N GLY A 205 -5.51 4.35 4.89
CA GLY A 205 -6.01 3.77 3.64
C GLY A 205 -6.07 4.81 2.55
N VAL A 206 -5.35 4.57 1.45
CA VAL A 206 -5.25 5.51 0.35
C VAL A 206 -6.16 5.05 -0.77
N ARG A 207 -7.21 5.82 -1.06
CA ARG A 207 -8.24 5.57 -2.07
C ARG A 207 -8.03 6.49 -3.27
N PRO A 208 -7.12 6.15 -4.20
CA PRO A 208 -6.97 6.92 -5.43
C PRO A 208 -8.19 6.76 -6.34
N THR A 209 -8.51 7.80 -7.11
CA THR A 209 -9.37 7.68 -8.29
C THR A 209 -8.69 6.83 -9.37
N LEU A 210 -9.29 6.67 -10.55
CA LEU A 210 -8.79 5.76 -11.58
C LEU A 210 -7.30 5.99 -11.88
N LEU A 211 -6.49 4.95 -11.70
CA LEU A 211 -5.03 5.05 -11.82
C LEU A 211 -4.58 5.10 -13.28
N SER A 212 -3.87 6.15 -13.64
CA SER A 212 -3.24 6.35 -14.95
C SER A 212 -1.70 6.37 -14.85
N GLY A 213 -1.02 6.41 -16.01
CA GLY A 213 0.44 6.43 -16.08
C GLY A 213 1.11 5.07 -15.85
N GLY A 214 2.43 5.05 -16.00
CA GLY A 214 3.25 3.85 -15.86
C GLY A 214 3.68 3.53 -14.43
N ALA A 215 4.73 2.73 -14.30
CA ALA A 215 5.43 2.51 -13.02
C ALA A 215 6.59 3.50 -12.80
N ASP A 216 6.86 4.39 -13.76
CA ASP A 216 7.93 5.38 -13.66
C ASP A 216 7.51 6.53 -12.73
N TYR A 217 8.23 6.69 -11.61
CA TYR A 217 7.98 7.77 -10.64
C TYR A 217 8.15 9.18 -11.23
N ARG A 218 8.84 9.34 -12.36
CA ARG A 218 9.03 10.63 -13.04
C ARG A 218 7.80 11.07 -13.82
N ASP A 219 6.86 10.17 -14.10
CA ASP A 219 5.56 10.49 -14.74
C ASP A 219 4.58 11.08 -13.71
N ALA A 220 5.02 12.07 -12.94
CA ALA A 220 4.21 12.82 -11.98
C ALA A 220 3.69 14.10 -12.62
N ALA A 221 2.45 14.50 -12.32
CA ALA A 221 1.93 15.82 -12.66
C ALA A 221 2.36 16.89 -11.64
N GLY A 222 2.67 16.47 -10.41
CA GLY A 222 3.11 17.34 -9.32
C GLY A 222 2.15 17.33 -8.13
N LEU A 223 2.71 17.46 -6.92
CA LEU A 223 1.94 17.42 -5.66
C LEU A 223 0.91 18.54 -5.54
N ASP A 224 1.15 19.69 -6.18
CA ASP A 224 0.23 20.84 -6.21
C ASP A 224 -1.07 20.55 -6.97
N LYS A 225 -1.07 19.54 -7.84
CA LYS A 225 -2.26 19.09 -8.58
C LYS A 225 -3.11 18.11 -7.79
N ILE A 226 -2.59 17.57 -6.70
CA ILE A 226 -3.27 16.51 -5.94
C ILE A 226 -4.26 17.13 -4.96
N ARG A 227 -5.50 16.69 -5.06
CA ARG A 227 -6.56 16.97 -4.09
C ARG A 227 -6.74 15.73 -3.21
N SER A 228 -6.62 15.93 -1.90
CA SER A 228 -6.78 14.90 -0.87
C SER A 228 -7.97 15.21 0.04
N GLY A 229 -8.77 14.20 0.38
CA GLY A 229 -9.90 14.36 1.30
C GLY A 229 -10.06 13.15 2.23
N THR A 230 -10.57 13.37 3.44
CA THR A 230 -10.89 12.30 4.39
C THR A 230 -12.17 11.57 3.98
N GLU A 231 -12.51 10.48 4.65
CA GLU A 231 -13.77 9.78 4.40
C GLU A 231 -15.00 10.65 4.64
N ALA A 232 -14.93 11.56 5.62
CA ALA A 232 -16.02 12.49 5.92
C ALA A 232 -16.18 13.61 4.87
N LYS A 233 -15.09 13.99 4.19
CA LYS A 233 -15.08 15.03 3.15
C LYS A 233 -14.16 14.60 2.01
N PRO A 234 -14.61 13.67 1.15
CA PRO A 234 -13.77 13.10 0.12
C PRO A 234 -13.45 14.12 -0.99
N ALA A 235 -12.26 14.00 -1.57
CA ALA A 235 -11.88 14.67 -2.79
C ALA A 235 -12.39 13.87 -3.99
N CYS A 236 -13.28 14.47 -4.77
CA CYS A 236 -13.90 13.83 -5.93
C CYS A 236 -13.21 14.25 -7.23
N GLY A 237 -12.93 13.27 -8.08
CA GLY A 237 -12.40 13.47 -9.42
C GLY A 237 -12.40 12.17 -10.21
N TYR A 238 -11.64 12.13 -11.30
CA TYR A 238 -11.78 11.09 -12.32
C TYR A 238 -10.56 10.18 -12.38
N VAL A 239 -9.37 10.77 -12.46
CA VAL A 239 -8.12 10.07 -12.73
C VAL A 239 -7.03 10.66 -11.84
N ILE A 240 -6.03 9.86 -11.51
CA ILE A 240 -4.78 10.32 -10.91
C ILE A 240 -3.62 9.46 -11.42
N LYS A 241 -2.42 10.02 -11.57
CA LYS A 241 -1.25 9.24 -11.98
C LYS A 241 -0.72 8.39 -10.83
N ARG A 242 -0.23 7.18 -11.14
CA ARG A 242 0.38 6.29 -10.16
C ARG A 242 1.57 6.93 -9.43
N ALA A 243 2.39 7.69 -10.15
CA ALA A 243 3.54 8.41 -9.60
C ALA A 243 3.10 9.48 -8.59
N ASP A 244 2.07 10.26 -8.90
CA ASP A 244 1.54 11.31 -8.01
C ASP A 244 1.00 10.72 -6.70
N VAL A 245 0.27 9.61 -6.77
CA VAL A 245 -0.19 8.89 -5.56
C VAL A 245 1.02 8.46 -4.71
N GLY A 246 2.04 7.87 -5.34
CA GLY A 246 3.22 7.41 -4.62
C GLY A 246 4.02 8.53 -3.97
N ALA A 247 4.20 9.64 -4.69
CA ALA A 247 4.84 10.85 -4.16
C ALA A 247 4.04 11.41 -2.97
N TRP A 248 2.72 11.52 -3.10
CA TRP A 248 1.87 12.02 -2.03
C TRP A 248 1.93 11.16 -0.76
N VAL A 249 1.84 9.82 -0.92
CA VAL A 249 1.92 8.87 0.20
C VAL A 249 3.28 8.97 0.89
N TYR A 250 4.35 9.11 0.11
CA TYR A 250 5.68 9.31 0.69
C TYR A 250 5.72 10.60 1.52
N GLU A 251 5.40 11.75 0.93
CA GLU A 251 5.53 13.05 1.61
C GLU A 251 4.62 13.20 2.84
N ASN A 252 3.38 12.69 2.76
CA ASN A 252 2.34 12.94 3.78
C ASN A 252 2.13 11.80 4.77
N VAL A 253 2.76 10.63 4.55
CA VAL A 253 2.54 9.45 5.41
C VAL A 253 3.86 8.79 5.76
N VAL A 254 4.58 8.25 4.77
CA VAL A 254 5.79 7.45 5.03
C VAL A 254 6.92 8.32 5.56
N GLY A 255 7.20 9.46 4.92
CA GLY A 255 8.24 10.40 5.32
C GLY A 255 7.98 11.01 6.70
N GLU A 256 6.73 11.37 7.01
CA GLU A 256 6.37 11.88 8.34
C GLU A 256 6.62 10.81 9.42
N ALA A 257 6.17 9.58 9.18
CA ALA A 257 6.36 8.47 10.11
C ALA A 257 7.84 8.10 10.30
N LEU A 258 8.65 8.15 9.24
CA LEU A 258 10.10 7.90 9.31
C LEU A 258 10.86 8.98 10.06
N GLN A 259 10.32 10.21 10.10
CA GLN A 259 10.83 11.31 10.92
C GLN A 259 10.30 11.28 12.36
N GLY A 260 9.55 10.24 12.74
CA GLY A 260 8.94 10.11 14.08
C GLY A 260 7.76 11.04 14.31
N ARG A 261 7.18 11.65 13.26
CA ARG A 261 6.02 12.53 13.35
C ARG A 261 4.74 11.72 13.20
N LYS A 262 3.74 12.04 14.02
CA LYS A 262 2.37 11.53 13.84
C LYS A 262 1.65 12.41 12.82
N GLY A 263 1.47 11.88 11.62
CA GLY A 263 0.85 12.61 10.52
C GLY A 263 -0.65 12.81 10.71
N ARG A 264 -1.21 13.87 10.11
CA ARG A 264 -2.65 14.19 10.18
C ARG A 264 -3.55 13.13 9.56
N TRP A 265 -2.98 12.23 8.75
CA TRP A 265 -3.70 11.20 8.01
C TRP A 265 -3.71 9.84 8.73
N GLU A 266 -3.01 9.71 9.86
CA GLU A 266 -3.05 8.48 10.64
C GLU A 266 -4.47 8.21 11.18
N GLY A 267 -5.05 7.07 10.79
CA GLY A 267 -6.43 6.66 11.12
C GLY A 267 -7.45 6.99 10.02
N GLU A 268 -7.03 7.69 8.97
CA GLU A 268 -7.93 8.16 7.92
C GLU A 268 -7.99 7.21 6.71
N MET A 269 -9.14 7.23 6.03
CA MET A 269 -9.23 6.79 4.64
C MET A 269 -9.19 8.02 3.73
N VAL A 270 -8.12 8.15 2.97
CA VAL A 270 -7.80 9.33 2.19
C VAL A 270 -8.13 9.10 0.72
N SER A 271 -9.11 9.83 0.23
CA SER A 271 -9.39 9.94 -1.21
C SER A 271 -8.34 10.82 -1.89
N LEU A 272 -7.79 10.37 -3.02
CA LEU A 272 -6.80 11.12 -3.80
C LEU A 272 -7.24 11.24 -5.26
N THR A 273 -7.19 12.46 -5.79
CA THR A 273 -7.48 12.74 -7.20
C THR A 273 -6.65 13.91 -7.70
N SER A 274 -6.47 14.04 -9.01
CA SER A 274 -5.94 15.26 -9.65
C SER A 274 -7.06 15.93 -10.42
#